data_AF-A0A838S3W7-F1
#
_entry.id   AF-A0A838S3W7-F1
#
_cell.length_a   1.000
_cell.length_b   1.000
_cell.length_c   1.000
_cell.angle_alpha   90.00
_cell.angle_beta   90.00
_cell.angle_gamma   90.00
#
_symmetry.space_group_name_H-M   'P 1'
#
loop_
_entity.id
_entity.type
_entity.pdbx_description
1 polymer ?
#
loop_
_entity_poly.entity_id
_entity_poly.type
_entity_poly.pdbx_seq_one_letter_code
_entity_poly.pdbx_strand_id
1 'polypeptide(L)' 'MDDDVLVIETSWPATTIDGDPGIVSGMLSVSRTVGGEFLLNLSVGPPGGAPENFTYLEFPLSSGHALAQGRPYANR' A
#
# COMPACT_ATOMS: atom_id res chain seq x y z
N MET A 1 -3.56 -18.59 8.61
CA MET A 1 -4.35 -17.43 8.17
C MET A 1 -3.52 -16.22 8.50
N ASP A 2 -3.39 -15.31 7.55
CA ASP A 2 -2.69 -14.05 7.77
C ASP A 2 -3.57 -13.16 8.67
N ASP A 3 -2.93 -12.43 9.58
CA ASP A 3 -3.60 -11.57 10.56
C ASP A 3 -3.47 -10.12 10.10
N ASP A 4 -4.59 -9.45 9.80
CA ASP A 4 -4.57 -8.04 9.41
C ASP A 4 -4.28 -7.17 10.63
N VAL A 5 -3.07 -6.60 10.66
CA VAL A 5 -2.55 -5.82 11.79
C VAL A 5 -2.99 -4.36 11.68
N LEU A 6 -3.07 -3.85 10.45
CA LEU A 6 -3.50 -2.49 10.15
C LEU A 6 -4.23 -2.49 8.82
N VAL A 7 -5.38 -1.83 8.76
CA VAL A 7 -6.08 -1.52 7.52
C VAL A 7 -6.44 -0.05 7.56
N ILE A 8 -6.01 0.69 6.53
CA ILE A 8 -6.35 2.08 6.32
C ILE A 8 -7.03 2.17 4.96
N GLU A 9 -8.31 2.53 4.98
CA GLU A 9 -9.07 2.84 3.78
C GLU A 9 -9.23 4.35 3.68
N THR A 10 -9.02 4.89 2.49
CA THR A 10 -9.15 6.32 2.27
C THR A 10 -9.42 6.62 0.80
N SER A 11 -9.98 7.79 0.58
CA SER A 11 -10.20 8.34 -0.74
C SER A 11 -9.48 9.67 -0.85
N TRP A 12 -8.89 9.91 -2.02
CA TRP A 12 -8.15 11.14 -2.30
C TRP A 12 -8.68 11.78 -3.59
N PRO A 13 -8.68 13.13 -3.67
CA PRO A 13 -8.82 13.81 -4.94
C PRO A 13 -7.74 13.36 -5.92
N ALA A 14 -8.14 13.13 -7.16
CA ALA A 14 -7.24 12.79 -8.25
C ALA A 14 -7.63 13.57 -9.51
N THR A 15 -6.72 13.60 -10.48
CA THR A 15 -6.98 14.14 -11.80
C THR A 15 -6.50 13.15 -12.84
N THR A 16 -7.25 12.98 -13.92
CA THR A 16 -6.77 12.23 -15.08
C THR A 16 -5.63 12.99 -15.76
N ILE A 17 -4.95 12.34 -16.70
CA ILE A 17 -3.93 13.01 -17.52
C ILE A 17 -4.50 14.18 -18.36
N ASP A 18 -5.80 14.12 -18.67
CA ASP A 18 -6.54 15.15 -19.40
C ASP A 18 -7.03 16.28 -18.47
N GLY A 19 -6.78 16.18 -17.16
CA GLY A 19 -7.14 17.20 -16.17
C GLY A 19 -8.57 17.07 -15.62
N ASP A 20 -9.28 15.98 -15.93
CA ASP A 20 -10.61 15.76 -15.37
C ASP A 20 -10.50 15.43 -13.88
N PRO A 21 -11.17 16.19 -13.00
CA PRO A 21 -11.15 15.92 -11.56
C PRO A 21 -11.96 14.66 -11.26
N GLY A 22 -11.44 13.86 -10.34
CA GLY A 22 -12.07 12.64 -9.88
C GLY A 22 -11.69 12.30 -8.45
N ILE A 23 -12.17 11.15 -7.99
CA ILE A 23 -11.78 10.54 -6.71
C ILE A 23 -11.13 9.20 -7.03
N VAL A 24 -10.04 8.90 -6.36
CA VAL A 24 -9.49 7.54 -6.27
C VAL A 24 -9.66 7.06 -4.84
N SER A 25 -9.97 5.78 -4.68
CA SER A 25 -10.02 5.11 -3.40
C SER A 25 -8.88 4.11 -3.32
N GLY A 26 -8.35 3.92 -2.13
CA GLY A 26 -7.36 2.89 -1.90
C GLY A 26 -7.40 2.34 -0.50
N MET A 27 -6.76 1.19 -0.36
CA MET A 27 -6.56 0.50 0.90
C MET A 27 -5.07 0.23 1.08
N LEU A 28 -4.53 0.70 2.19
CA LEU A 28 -3.24 0.27 2.69
C LEU A 28 -3.49 -0.74 3.81
N SER A 29 -3.06 -1.98 3.63
CA SER A 29 -3.11 -2.99 4.68
C SER A 29 -1.72 -3.53 5.01
N VAL A 30 -1.52 -3.85 6.28
CA VAL A 30 -0.36 -4.60 6.78
C VAL A 30 -0.87 -5.86 7.42
N SER A 31 -0.46 -7.01 6.89
CA SER A 31 -0.79 -8.32 7.45
C SER A 31 0.44 -9.02 7.98
N ARG A 32 0.27 -9.85 9.00
CA ARG A 32 1.30 -10.76 9.51
C ARG A 32 1.11 -12.12 8.86
N THR A 33 2.15 -12.61 8.19
CA THR A 33 2.13 -13.91 7.51
C THR A 33 2.37 -15.06 8.49
N VAL A 34 2.07 -16.29 8.05
CA VAL A 34 2.27 -17.53 8.85
C VAL A 34 3.74 -17.74 9.29
N GLY A 35 4.70 -17.02 8.69
CA GLY A 35 6.11 -17.00 9.10
C GLY A 35 6.50 -15.93 10.13
N GLY A 36 5.56 -15.09 10.57
CA GLY A 36 5.81 -13.95 11.46
C GLY A 36 6.39 -12.72 10.75
N GLU A 37 6.58 -12.80 9.44
CA GLU A 37 6.92 -11.64 8.61
C GLU A 37 5.70 -10.77 8.37
N PHE A 38 5.92 -9.53 7.97
CA PHE A 38 4.84 -8.61 7.63
C PHE A 38 4.77 -8.45 6.11
N LEU A 39 3.56 -8.23 5.60
CA LEU A 39 3.30 -7.92 4.22
C LEU A 39 2.56 -6.60 4.16
N LEU A 40 3.07 -5.66 3.37
CA LEU A 40 2.41 -4.39 3.11
C LEU A 40 1.74 -4.46 1.74
N ASN A 41 0.43 -4.25 1.73
CA ASN A 41 -0.39 -4.24 0.53
C ASN A 41 -0.98 -2.85 0.33
N LEU A 42 -0.85 -2.32 -0.88
CA LEU A 42 -1.49 -1.09 -1.30
C LEU A 42 -2.34 -1.38 -2.53
N SER A 43 -3.62 -1.07 -2.45
CA SER A 43 -4.52 -1.04 -3.61
C SER A 43 -5.00 0.38 -3.86
N VAL A 44 -5.04 0.81 -5.12
CA VAL A 44 -5.57 2.12 -5.52
C VAL A 44 -6.34 1.98 -6.81
N GLY A 45 -7.55 2.52 -6.87
CA GLY A 45 -8.42 2.45 -8.04
C GLY A 45 -9.63 3.37 -7.96
N PRO A 46 -10.50 3.35 -8.98
CA PRO A 46 -11.73 4.12 -8.97
C PRO A 46 -12.69 3.59 -7.90
N PRO A 47 -13.44 4.47 -7.20
CA PRO A 47 -14.44 4.06 -6.22
C PRO A 47 -15.48 3.12 -6.82
N GLY A 48 -15.72 1.97 -6.16
CA GLY A 48 -16.68 0.96 -6.65
C GLY A 48 -16.26 0.25 -7.94
N GLY A 49 -15.01 0.44 -8.40
CA GLY A 49 -14.48 -0.27 -9.55
C GLY A 49 -14.37 -1.77 -9.31
N ALA A 50 -14.46 -2.55 -10.39
CA ALA A 50 -14.07 -3.96 -10.35
C ALA A 50 -12.60 -4.12 -9.93
N PRO A 51 -12.21 -5.24 -9.28
CA PRO A 51 -10.84 -5.48 -8.83
C PRO A 51 -9.78 -5.29 -9.93
N GLU A 52 -10.07 -5.67 -11.18
CA GLU A 52 -9.13 -5.46 -12.30
C GLU A 52 -8.79 -3.99 -12.61
N ASN A 53 -9.59 -3.04 -12.10
CA ASN A 53 -9.36 -1.61 -12.27
C ASN A 53 -8.51 -1.00 -11.15
N PHE A 54 -8.11 -1.80 -10.16
CA PHE A 54 -7.22 -1.39 -9.09
C PHE A 54 -5.77 -1.75 -9.44
N THR A 55 -4.87 -0.81 -9.18
CA THR A 55 -3.44 -1.10 -9.12
C THR A 55 -3.12 -1.67 -7.76
N TYR A 56 -2.42 -2.80 -7.74
CA TYR A 56 -2.00 -3.48 -6.51
C TYR A 56 -0.48 -3.49 -6.43
N LEU A 57 0.03 -3.13 -5.26
CA LEU A 57 1.43 -3.23 -4.91
C LEU A 57 1.56 -4.02 -3.61
N GLU A 58 2.44 -5.00 -3.63
CA GLU A 58 2.72 -5.88 -2.49
C GLU A 58 4.21 -5.81 -2.19
N PHE A 59 4.54 -5.53 -0.93
CA PHE A 59 5.91 -5.41 -0.45
C PHE A 59 6.12 -6.28 0.80
N PRO A 60 6.98 -7.30 0.75
CA PRO A 60 7.33 -8.06 1.94
C PRO A 60 8.16 -7.18 2.88
N LEU A 61 7.66 -6.97 4.09
CA LEU A 61 8.35 -6.26 5.15
C LEU A 61 9.12 -7.27 6.01
N SER A 62 10.35 -7.55 5.60
CA SER A 62 11.32 -8.26 6.46
C SER A 62 11.87 -7.36 7.57
N SER A 63 12.40 -7.98 8.62
CA SER A 63 13.12 -7.30 9.72
C SER A 63 14.30 -6.45 9.23
N GLY A 64 14.86 -6.74 8.06
CA GLY A 64 15.90 -5.93 7.42
C GLY A 64 15.43 -4.52 7.03
N HIS A 65 14.16 -4.33 6.70
CA HIS A 65 13.60 -3.01 6.38
C HIS A 65 13.49 -2.10 7.61
N ALA A 66 13.22 -2.66 8.79
CA ALA A 66 13.22 -1.91 10.04
C ALA A 66 14.62 -1.37 10.37
N LEU A 67 15.67 -2.12 10.04
CA LEU A 67 17.07 -1.70 10.23
C LEU A 67 17.51 -0.60 9.25
N ALA A 68 16.88 -0.52 8.07
CA ALA A 68 17.18 0.50 7.08
C ALA A 68 16.71 1.91 7.51
N GLN A 69 15.65 2.01 8.31
CA GLN A 69 15.15 3.32 8.80
C GLN A 69 16.04 3.98 9.87
N GLY A 70 17.07 3.28 10.35
CA GLY A 70 18.03 3.81 11.32
C GLY A 70 19.35 4.31 10.72
N ARG A 71 19.56 4.22 9.40
CA ARG A 71 20.77 4.76 8.77
C ARG A 71 20.40 6.00 7.95
N PRO A 72 20.92 7.20 8.30
CA PRO A 72 20.84 8.32 7.36
C PRO A 72 21.50 7.85 6.06
N TYR A 73 20.85 8.09 4.93
CA TYR A 73 21.44 7.91 3.61
C TYR A 73 22.77 8.65 3.57
N ALA A 74 23.87 7.95 3.87
CA ALA A 74 25.21 8.47 3.71
C ALA A 74 25.49 8.39 2.22
N ASN A 75 25.28 9.51 1.53
CA ASN A 75 25.73 9.75 0.17
C ASN A 75 27.16 9.20 0.00
N ARG A 76 27.33 8.29 -0.97
CA ARG A 76 28.63 7.84 -1.44
C ARG A 76 28.77 8.18 -2.90
#